data_AF-A0A7X9BM14-F1
#
_entry.id   AF-A0A7X9BM14-F1
#
_cell.length_a   1.000
_cell.length_b   1.000
_cell.length_c   1.000
_cell.angle_alpha   90.00
_cell.angle_beta   90.00
_cell.angle_gamma   90.00
#
_symmetry.space_group_name_H-M   'P 1'
#
loop_
_entity.id
_entity.type
_entity.pdbx_description
1 polymer ?
#
loop_
_entity_poly.entity_id
_entity_poly.type
_entity_poly.pdbx_seq_one_letter_code
_entity_poly.pdbx_strand_id
1 'polypeptide(L)'
;MKGGRVLLAHGSGGRMSQQLIENVFKQAWDNPFLAPMLDGAVLELPAGRAAMTTDSFVITPIFFPGGDIGKLSICGTVNDLVACGAQPLYLSTAFIIEEGFSLDELRTLAES
;
A
#
# COMPACT_ATOMS: atom_id res chain seq x y z
N MET A 1 12.91 14.74 2.35
CA MET A 1 11.90 15.26 3.30
C MET A 1 12.63 15.77 4.53
N LYS A 2 12.32 16.99 5.04
CA LYS A 2 12.97 17.52 6.26
C LYS A 2 12.28 16.87 7.47
N GLY A 3 13.04 16.15 8.30
CA GLY A 3 12.52 15.35 9.42
C GLY A 3 12.20 13.92 8.98
N GLY A 4 12.84 12.92 9.61
CA GLY A 4 12.67 11.48 9.30
C GLY A 4 11.37 10.88 9.82
N ARG A 5 10.31 11.68 9.95
CA ARG A 5 9.02 11.27 10.53
C ARG A 5 7.86 11.77 9.69
N VAL A 6 6.74 11.05 9.78
CA VAL A 6 5.47 11.46 9.21
C VAL A 6 4.93 12.65 10.02
N LEU A 7 4.34 13.62 9.32
CA LEU A 7 3.73 14.84 9.85
C LEU A 7 2.29 14.87 9.38
N LEU A 8 1.39 15.54 10.11
CA LEU A 8 0.00 15.70 9.66
C LEU A 8 -0.11 16.31 8.26
N ALA A 9 0.84 17.19 7.90
CA ALA A 9 0.92 17.78 6.57
C ALA A 9 1.11 16.76 5.43
N HIS A 10 1.68 15.57 5.70
CA HIS A 10 1.74 14.48 4.71
C HIS A 10 0.36 13.84 4.45
N GLY A 11 -0.65 14.07 5.29
CA GLY A 11 -2.04 13.65 5.08
C GLY A 11 -2.98 14.76 4.57
N SER A 12 -2.46 15.95 4.25
CA SER A 12 -3.27 17.13 3.93
C SER A 12 -3.82 17.20 2.49
N GLY A 13 -3.37 16.31 1.60
CA GLY A 13 -3.67 16.36 0.16
C GLY A 13 -2.84 17.38 -0.64
N GLY A 14 -1.94 18.12 0.01
CA GLY A 14 -1.07 19.10 -0.63
C GLY A 14 0.27 18.54 -1.14
N ARG A 15 1.22 19.44 -1.36
CA ARG A 15 2.59 19.12 -1.84
C ARG A 15 3.29 18.06 -0.97
N MET A 16 3.10 18.11 0.35
CA MET A 16 3.72 17.14 1.26
C MET A 16 3.10 15.74 1.13
N SER A 17 1.79 15.64 0.88
CA SER A 17 1.14 14.35 0.56
C SER A 17 1.68 13.78 -0.75
N GLN A 18 1.76 14.60 -1.80
CA GLN A 18 2.34 14.17 -3.06
C GLN A 18 3.80 13.70 -2.90
N GLN A 19 4.61 14.42 -2.12
CA GLN A 19 5.98 14.01 -1.83
C GLN A 19 6.07 12.70 -1.05
N LEU A 20 5.14 12.42 -0.13
CA LEU A 20 5.10 11.14 0.58
C LEU A 20 4.80 10.01 -0.41
N ILE A 21 3.80 10.21 -1.27
CA ILE A 21 3.41 9.21 -2.27
C ILE A 21 4.56 8.95 -3.24
N GLU A 22 5.20 9.99 -3.76
CA GLU A 22 6.32 9.85 -4.71
C GLU A 22 7.56 9.18 -4.10
N ASN A 23 7.97 9.59 -2.89
CA ASN A 23 9.25 9.17 -2.28
C ASN A 23 9.16 7.91 -1.41
N VAL A 24 7.97 7.33 -1.24
CA VAL A 24 7.76 6.10 -0.47
C VAL A 24 7.05 5.08 -1.34
N PHE A 25 5.79 5.35 -1.69
CA PHE A 25 4.91 4.36 -2.31
C PHE A 25 5.21 4.15 -3.81
N LYS A 26 5.33 5.24 -4.59
CA LYS A 26 5.64 5.15 -6.01
C LYS A 26 7.04 4.58 -6.24
N GLN A 27 8.00 4.91 -5.38
CA GLN A 27 9.35 4.35 -5.45
C GLN A 27 9.35 2.82 -5.20
N ALA A 28 8.53 2.33 -4.27
CA ALA A 28 8.45 0.89 -3.96
C ALA A 28 7.66 0.10 -5.02
N TRP A 29 6.64 0.70 -5.64
CA TRP A 29 5.69 -0.02 -6.51
C TRP A 29 5.61 0.52 -7.94
N ASP A 30 6.69 1.11 -8.48
CA ASP A 30 6.66 1.75 -9.79
C ASP A 30 6.15 0.79 -10.89
N ASN A 31 5.06 1.18 -11.53
CA ASN A 31 4.40 0.39 -12.57
C ASN A 31 3.54 1.27 -13.48
N PRO A 32 3.16 0.80 -14.68
CA PRO A 32 2.40 1.59 -15.65
C PRO A 32 1.03 2.08 -15.15
N PHE A 33 0.41 1.40 -14.18
CA PHE A 33 -0.89 1.78 -13.62
C PHE A 33 -0.76 2.91 -12.60
N LEU A 34 0.36 2.95 -11.85
CA LEU A 34 0.64 3.98 -10.84
C LEU A 34 1.38 5.19 -11.42
N ALA A 35 2.17 5.01 -12.49
CA ALA A 35 2.97 6.07 -13.11
C ALA A 35 2.18 7.37 -13.44
N PRO A 36 0.92 7.31 -13.95
CA PRO A 36 0.12 8.49 -14.27
C PRO A 36 -0.32 9.32 -13.07
N MET A 37 -0.34 8.75 -11.85
CA MET A 37 -0.77 9.44 -10.62
C MET A 37 -2.15 10.12 -10.73
N LEU A 38 -3.10 9.44 -11.37
CA LEU A 38 -4.49 9.90 -11.50
C LEU A 38 -5.30 9.55 -10.24
N ASP A 39 -6.52 10.08 -10.14
CA ASP A 39 -7.46 9.79 -9.06
C ASP A 39 -7.92 8.32 -9.01
N GLY A 40 -7.61 7.52 -10.04
CA GLY A 40 -7.89 6.09 -10.08
C GLY A 40 -7.04 5.37 -11.13
N ALA A 41 -6.94 4.05 -10.98
CA ALA A 41 -6.28 3.18 -11.95
C ALA A 41 -7.28 2.69 -13.00
N VAL A 42 -6.86 2.68 -14.28
CA VAL A 42 -7.61 2.05 -15.37
C VAL A 42 -7.00 0.67 -15.61
N LEU A 43 -7.80 -0.38 -15.41
CA LEU A 43 -7.33 -1.77 -15.38
C LEU A 43 -8.07 -2.60 -16.43
N GLU A 44 -7.34 -3.47 -17.12
CA GLU A 44 -7.93 -4.46 -18.03
C GLU A 44 -8.24 -5.75 -17.26
N LEU A 45 -9.46 -6.24 -17.37
CA LEU A 45 -9.87 -7.50 -16.75
C LEU A 45 -10.22 -8.54 -17.82
N PRO A 46 -9.83 -9.81 -17.63
CA PRO A 46 -10.31 -10.89 -18.48
C PRO A 46 -11.83 -10.95 -18.48
N ALA A 47 -12.42 -11.30 -19.62
CA ALA A 47 -13.86 -11.48 -19.72
C ALA A 47 -14.34 -12.60 -18.77
N GLY A 48 -15.46 -12.37 -18.09
CA GLY A 48 -16.08 -13.36 -17.20
C GLY A 48 -16.32 -12.81 -15.80
N ARG A 49 -16.07 -13.65 -14.78
CA ARG A 49 -16.30 -13.30 -13.38
C ARG A 49 -15.03 -12.72 -12.76
N ALA A 50 -15.19 -11.68 -11.95
CA ALA A 50 -14.14 -11.14 -11.10
C ALA A 50 -14.42 -11.52 -9.63
N ALA A 51 -13.35 -11.75 -8.87
CA ALA A 51 -13.39 -11.80 -7.41
C ALA A 51 -12.77 -10.51 -6.87
N MET A 52 -13.38 -9.96 -5.82
CA MET A 52 -12.90 -8.78 -5.12
C MET A 52 -12.97 -9.07 -3.63
N THR A 53 -11.88 -8.78 -2.92
CA THR A 53 -11.81 -8.79 -1.46
C THR A 53 -11.11 -7.51 -0.99
N THR A 54 -11.30 -7.17 0.27
CA THR A 54 -10.62 -6.08 0.96
C THR A 54 -10.50 -6.46 2.42
N ASP A 55 -9.38 -6.11 3.05
CA ASP A 55 -9.16 -6.36 4.46
C ASP A 55 -8.36 -5.21 5.09
N SER A 56 -8.51 -5.03 6.39
CA SER A 56 -7.78 -4.03 7.17
C SER A 56 -6.87 -4.74 8.18
N PHE A 57 -5.59 -4.40 8.14
CA PHE A 57 -4.57 -5.03 8.97
C PHE A 57 -4.17 -4.08 10.11
N VAL A 58 -4.24 -4.57 11.35
CA VAL A 58 -4.01 -3.77 12.58
C VAL A 58 -3.14 -4.52 13.60
N ILE A 59 -2.27 -5.42 13.13
CA ILE A 59 -1.45 -6.28 13.99
C ILE A 59 -0.47 -5.48 14.87
N THR A 60 -0.21 -5.99 16.08
CA THR A 60 0.80 -5.48 17.00
C THR A 60 1.66 -6.63 17.55
N PRO A 61 3.00 -6.53 17.51
CA PRO A 61 3.80 -5.44 16.93
C PRO A 61 3.70 -5.41 15.38
N ILE A 62 3.99 -4.26 14.78
CA ILE A 62 3.95 -4.10 13.30
C ILE A 62 5.07 -4.86 12.59
N PHE A 63 6.19 -5.12 13.26
CA PHE A 63 7.27 -6.00 12.84
C PHE A 63 7.35 -7.18 13.82
N PHE A 64 7.41 -8.41 13.30
CA PHE A 64 7.38 -9.62 14.11
C PHE A 64 8.25 -10.73 13.51
N PRO A 65 8.61 -11.78 14.28
CA PRO A 65 9.34 -12.91 13.72
C PRO A 65 8.58 -13.55 12.54
N GLY A 66 9.15 -13.49 11.34
CA GLY A 66 8.57 -14.05 10.11
C GLY A 66 7.91 -13.06 9.15
N GLY A 67 7.76 -11.79 9.54
CA GLY A 67 7.24 -10.74 8.66
C GLY A 67 6.87 -9.45 9.37
N ASP A 68 6.02 -8.69 8.71
CA ASP A 68 5.53 -7.39 9.17
C ASP A 68 4.11 -7.17 8.64
N ILE A 69 3.50 -6.05 9.04
CA ILE A 69 2.17 -5.66 8.61
C ILE A 69 2.06 -5.45 7.08
N GLY A 70 3.14 -5.05 6.40
CA GLY A 70 3.18 -4.89 4.95
C GLY A 70 3.03 -6.24 4.25
N LYS A 71 3.93 -7.18 4.55
CA LYS A 71 3.87 -8.56 4.06
C LYS A 71 2.54 -9.24 4.41
N LEU A 72 2.06 -9.07 5.64
CA LEU A 72 0.78 -9.63 6.07
C LEU A 72 -0.38 -9.09 5.23
N SER A 73 -0.37 -7.79 4.92
CA SER A 73 -1.44 -7.17 4.14
C SER A 73 -1.54 -7.72 2.72
N ILE A 74 -0.39 -7.92 2.07
CA ILE A 74 -0.32 -8.49 0.73
C ILE A 74 -0.72 -9.97 0.77
N CYS A 75 -0.09 -10.78 1.64
CA CYS A 75 -0.39 -12.20 1.72
C CYS A 75 -1.86 -12.47 2.09
N GLY A 76 -2.43 -11.72 3.03
CA GLY A 76 -3.82 -11.88 3.45
C GLY A 76 -4.79 -11.66 2.29
N THR A 77 -4.71 -10.50 1.63
CA THR A 77 -5.59 -10.17 0.50
C THR A 77 -5.40 -11.10 -0.69
N VAL A 78 -4.16 -11.52 -0.99
CA VAL A 78 -3.88 -12.51 -2.04
C VAL A 78 -4.49 -13.87 -1.70
N ASN A 79 -4.36 -14.33 -0.45
CA ASN A 79 -4.90 -15.61 -0.02
C ASN A 79 -6.41 -15.66 -0.12
N ASP A 80 -7.11 -14.58 0.22
CA ASP A 80 -8.57 -14.47 0.05
C ASP A 80 -9.00 -14.65 -1.40
N LEU A 81 -8.32 -13.97 -2.34
CA LEU A 81 -8.60 -14.12 -3.77
C LEU A 81 -8.36 -15.55 -4.25
N VAL A 82 -7.26 -16.16 -3.81
CA VAL A 82 -6.93 -17.56 -4.13
C VAL A 82 -7.96 -18.53 -3.54
N ALA A 83 -8.45 -18.29 -2.32
CA ALA A 83 -9.50 -19.09 -1.68
C ALA A 83 -10.83 -19.02 -2.45
N CYS A 84 -11.12 -17.89 -3.12
CA CYS A 84 -12.23 -17.77 -4.06
C CYS A 84 -12.00 -18.50 -5.41
N GLY A 85 -10.82 -19.11 -5.61
CA GLY A 85 -10.43 -19.73 -6.88
C GLY A 85 -10.07 -18.72 -7.96
N ALA A 86 -9.77 -17.47 -7.61
CA ALA A 86 -9.38 -16.44 -8.55
C ALA A 86 -7.86 -16.36 -8.72
N GLN A 87 -7.42 -15.89 -9.88
CA GLN A 87 -6.05 -15.44 -10.09
C GLN A 87 -5.95 -13.96 -9.69
N PRO A 88 -5.14 -13.60 -8.67
CA PRO A 88 -4.90 -12.20 -8.32
C PRO A 88 -4.22 -11.46 -9.49
N LEU A 89 -4.75 -10.29 -9.85
CA LEU A 89 -4.21 -9.46 -10.93
C LEU A 89 -3.71 -8.11 -10.43
N TYR A 90 -4.46 -7.48 -9.53
CA TYR A 90 -4.21 -6.13 -9.04
C TYR A 90 -4.50 -6.04 -7.55
N LEU A 91 -3.81 -5.13 -6.87
CA LEU A 91 -4.06 -4.77 -5.47
C LEU A 91 -4.16 -3.25 -5.38
N SER A 92 -5.03 -2.78 -4.48
CA SER A 92 -5.01 -1.41 -3.98
C SER A 92 -4.49 -1.43 -2.54
N THR A 93 -3.89 -0.32 -2.12
CA THR A 93 -3.36 -0.18 -0.76
C THR A 93 -3.85 1.14 -0.16
N ALA A 94 -4.25 1.12 1.10
CA ALA A 94 -4.61 2.31 1.85
C ALA A 94 -3.86 2.31 3.18
N PHE A 95 -3.22 3.44 3.51
CA PHE A 95 -2.43 3.59 4.72
C PHE A 95 -3.09 4.62 5.64
N ILE A 96 -3.29 4.23 6.89
CA ILE A 96 -3.64 5.13 7.99
C ILE A 96 -2.41 5.22 8.89
N ILE A 97 -1.78 6.40 8.92
CA ILE A 97 -0.46 6.58 9.52
C ILE A 97 -0.54 7.65 10.60
N GLU A 98 -0.04 7.32 11.80
CA GLU A 98 0.06 8.26 12.91
C GLU A 98 1.16 9.30 12.66
N GLU A 99 0.92 10.56 13.05
CA GLU A 99 1.98 11.58 13.08
C GLU A 99 3.11 11.15 14.01
N GLY A 100 4.36 11.33 13.58
CA GLY A 100 5.55 10.90 14.30
C GLY A 100 6.08 9.52 13.90
N PHE A 101 5.33 8.75 13.10
CA PHE A 101 5.79 7.46 12.57
C PHE A 101 7.07 7.62 11.75
N SER A 102 8.00 6.64 11.81
CA SER A 102 9.27 6.72 11.10
C SER A 102 9.07 6.61 9.60
N LEU A 103 9.65 7.55 8.83
CA LEU A 103 9.64 7.45 7.37
C LEU A 103 10.47 6.27 6.86
N ASP A 104 11.51 5.88 7.59
CA ASP A 104 12.36 4.77 7.19
C ASP A 104 11.64 3.44 7.43
N GLU A 105 10.94 3.29 8.56
CA GLU A 105 10.10 2.11 8.80
C GLU A 105 8.94 2.04 7.78
N LEU A 106 8.34 3.18 7.43
CA LEU A 106 7.30 3.23 6.41
C LEU A 106 7.80 2.76 5.04
N ARG A 107 9.02 3.13 4.65
CA ARG A 107 9.64 2.63 3.40
C ARG A 107 9.87 1.13 3.48
N THR A 108 10.40 0.63 4.59
CA THR A 108 10.56 -0.83 4.78
C THR A 108 9.23 -1.56 4.59
N LEU A 109 8.14 -1.06 5.20
CA LEU A 109 6.81 -1.66 5.06
C LEU A 109 6.28 -1.60 3.62
N ALA A 110 6.60 -0.55 2.86
CA ALA A 110 6.22 -0.45 1.45
C ALA A 110 7.01 -1.43 0.56
N GLU A 111 8.23 -1.80 0.95
CA GLU A 111 9.12 -2.73 0.22
C GLU A 111 8.96 -4.21 0.64
N SER A 112 8.02 -4.52 1.54
CA SER A 112 7.85 -5.84 2.17
C SER A 112 7.16 -6.89 1.29
#